data_AF-A0A920UBQ6-F1
#
_entry.id   AF-A0A920UBQ6-F1
#
_cell.length_a   1.000
_cell.length_b   1.000
_cell.length_c   1.000
_cell.angle_alpha   90.00
_cell.angle_beta   90.00
_cell.angle_gamma   90.00
#
_symmetry.space_group_name_H-M   'P 1'
#
loop_
_entity.id
_entity.type
_entity.pdbx_description
1 polymer ?
#
loop_
_entity_poly.entity_id
_entity_poly.type
_entity_poly.pdbx_seq_one_letter_code
_entity_poly.pdbx_strand_id
1 'polypeptide(L)'
;MSLLGETPRILATIGQDYHRYFEWLKQIGVSTQDIHVVDEELTAGAYITSDTQNNQITGFNPGAMKQQSGFDFSSIDPDNCLAIVAPGNLNDMAEYTAEHERLGIFSIFDPGQSLPAWEPAALAKCISQSRMLVCNDYEMEMICNNTGMSRGQVADTVETIIVTKGAMAVILLLSRGLQKFQWSRPPML
;
A
#
# COMPACT_ATOMS: atom_id res chain seq x y z
N MET A 1 3.62 -12.20 3.99
CA MET A 1 4.67 -12.59 3.03
C MET A 1 5.68 -13.54 3.66
N SER A 2 6.53 -13.11 4.62
CA SER A 2 7.53 -14.00 5.24
C SER A 2 6.93 -15.30 5.84
N LEU A 3 5.81 -15.20 6.58
CA LEU A 3 5.10 -16.39 7.11
C LEU A 3 4.51 -17.33 6.03
N LEU A 4 4.41 -16.86 4.78
CA LEU A 4 3.99 -17.66 3.63
C LEU A 4 5.19 -18.29 2.89
N GLY A 5 6.42 -18.11 3.39
CA GLY A 5 7.65 -18.63 2.78
C GLY A 5 8.31 -17.69 1.76
N GLU A 6 7.74 -16.50 1.55
CA GLU A 6 8.27 -15.50 0.60
C GLU A 6 9.41 -14.67 1.20
N THR A 7 10.22 -14.03 0.34
CA THR A 7 11.34 -13.16 0.74
C THR A 7 11.04 -11.68 0.46
N PRO A 8 10.19 -11.01 1.27
CA PRO A 8 9.81 -9.62 1.02
C PRO A 8 10.99 -8.67 1.21
N ARG A 9 11.04 -7.63 0.37
CA ARG A 9 11.88 -6.44 0.54
C ARG A 9 11.01 -5.28 1.03
N ILE A 10 11.53 -4.48 1.95
CA ILE A 10 10.84 -3.30 2.48
C ILE A 10 11.54 -2.07 1.92
N LEU A 11 10.83 -1.30 1.09
CA LEU A 11 11.29 -0.02 0.56
C LEU A 11 10.63 1.09 1.39
N ALA A 12 11.38 1.64 2.34
CA ALA A 12 10.85 2.63 3.27
C ALA A 12 11.99 3.41 3.92
N THR A 13 11.62 4.47 4.62
CA THR A 13 12.51 5.19 5.53
C THR A 13 12.20 4.84 6.99
N ILE A 14 13.21 4.90 7.84
CA ILE A 14 13.11 4.74 9.29
C ILE A 14 13.99 5.79 9.97
N GLY A 15 13.64 6.23 11.18
CA GLY A 15 14.42 7.25 11.88
C GLY A 15 15.62 6.69 12.63
N GLN A 16 16.36 7.58 13.29
CA GLN A 16 17.55 7.24 14.10
C GLN A 16 17.28 6.22 15.23
N ASP A 17 16.02 6.02 15.62
CA ASP A 17 15.57 5.08 16.64
C ASP A 17 15.31 3.64 16.11
N TYR A 18 15.78 3.32 14.90
CA TYR A 18 15.52 2.07 14.17
C TYR A 18 15.96 0.76 14.85
N HIS A 19 16.95 0.81 15.75
CA HIS A 19 17.72 -0.37 16.16
C HIS A 19 16.86 -1.55 16.62
N ARG A 20 15.86 -1.30 17.47
CA ARG A 20 14.97 -2.33 17.99
C ARG A 20 14.12 -2.97 16.89
N TYR A 21 13.71 -2.18 15.91
CA TYR A 21 12.89 -2.67 14.80
C TYR A 21 13.72 -3.52 13.84
N PHE A 22 14.96 -3.14 13.56
CA PHE A 22 15.89 -3.94 12.75
C PHE A 22 16.26 -5.26 13.43
N GLU A 23 16.46 -5.25 14.75
CA GLU A 23 16.70 -6.48 15.50
C GLU A 23 15.52 -7.45 15.35
N TRP A 24 14.30 -6.96 15.49
CA TRP A 24 13.08 -7.76 15.29
C TRP A 24 12.97 -8.30 13.85
N LEU A 25 13.13 -7.45 12.83
CA LEU A 25 13.06 -7.88 11.43
C LEU A 25 14.07 -8.99 11.12
N LYS A 26 15.30 -8.86 11.65
CA LYS A 26 16.33 -9.89 11.54
C LYS A 26 15.91 -11.21 12.21
N GLN A 27 15.30 -11.16 13.39
CA GLN A 27 14.81 -12.37 14.09
C GLN A 27 13.75 -13.14 13.29
N ILE A 28 12.91 -12.43 12.53
CA ILE A 28 11.89 -13.03 11.67
C ILE A 28 12.34 -13.26 10.22
N GLY A 29 13.65 -13.08 9.94
CA GLY A 29 14.23 -13.35 8.63
C GLY A 29 13.84 -12.36 7.52
N VAL A 30 13.42 -11.14 7.88
CA VAL A 30 13.11 -10.08 6.91
C VAL A 30 14.32 -9.17 6.75
N SER A 31 14.77 -8.96 5.50
CA SER A 31 15.92 -8.11 5.20
C SER A 31 15.59 -6.63 5.44
N THR A 32 16.56 -5.90 5.98
CA THR A 32 16.49 -4.44 6.21
C THR A 32 17.34 -3.65 5.22
N GLN A 33 17.94 -4.32 4.23
CA GLN A 33 18.96 -3.73 3.35
C GLN A 33 18.45 -2.54 2.51
N ASP A 34 17.13 -2.50 2.24
CA ASP A 34 16.48 -1.50 1.40
C ASP A 34 15.70 -0.46 2.23
N ILE A 35 15.87 -0.50 3.56
CA ILE A 35 15.28 0.49 4.46
C ILE A 35 16.30 1.59 4.70
N HIS A 36 15.98 2.81 4.29
CA HIS A 36 16.84 3.98 4.45
C HIS A 36 16.71 4.55 5.87
N VAL A 37 17.83 4.62 6.60
CA VAL A 37 17.87 5.27 7.92
C VAL A 37 18.08 6.77 7.77
N VAL A 38 17.14 7.57 8.27
CA VAL A 38 17.21 9.03 8.29
C VAL A 38 17.71 9.48 9.67
N ASP A 39 18.95 9.93 9.74
CA ASP A 39 19.64 10.23 10.99
C ASP A 39 19.07 11.45 11.73
N GLU A 40 18.47 12.40 11.01
CA GLU A 40 17.96 13.66 11.56
C GLU A 40 16.51 13.57 12.12
N GLU A 41 15.81 12.46 11.87
CA GLU A 41 14.39 12.32 12.20
C GLU A 41 14.13 11.09 13.08
N LEU A 42 13.01 11.10 13.80
CA LEU A 42 12.48 9.91 14.46
C LEU A 42 11.64 9.09 13.49
N THR A 43 11.48 7.80 13.77
CA THR A 43 10.59 6.90 13.02
C THR A 43 9.15 7.42 13.07
N ALA A 44 8.41 7.22 11.98
CA ALA A 44 6.99 7.58 11.92
C ALA A 44 6.22 6.97 13.10
N GLY A 45 5.35 7.78 13.71
CA GLY A 45 4.57 7.39 14.89
C GLY A 45 3.08 7.52 14.63
N ALA A 46 2.34 6.44 14.88
CA ALA A 46 0.88 6.44 14.88
C ALA A 46 0.35 6.21 16.30
N TYR A 47 -0.49 7.13 16.78
CA TYR A 47 -1.15 7.09 18.07
C TYR A 47 -2.63 6.85 17.83
N ILE A 48 -3.05 5.59 17.92
CA ILE A 48 -4.41 5.16 17.60
C ILE A 48 -5.17 4.91 18.90
N THR A 49 -6.18 5.74 19.17
CA THR A 49 -7.14 5.52 20.25
C THR A 49 -8.34 4.79 19.69
N SER A 50 -8.64 3.61 20.21
CA SER A 50 -9.80 2.81 19.77
C SER A 50 -10.81 2.66 20.91
N ASP A 51 -12.10 2.74 20.59
CA ASP A 51 -13.17 2.34 21.51
C ASP A 51 -13.52 0.85 21.37
N THR A 52 -14.48 0.38 22.18
CA THR A 52 -14.94 -1.03 22.16
C THR A 52 -15.73 -1.42 20.92
N GLN A 53 -16.07 -0.45 20.05
CA GLN A 53 -16.77 -0.66 18.78
C GLN A 53 -15.81 -0.61 17.59
N ASN A 54 -14.49 -0.54 17.83
CA ASN A 54 -13.43 -0.36 16.83
C ASN A 54 -13.49 0.98 16.08
N ASN A 55 -14.11 2.02 16.66
CA ASN A 55 -13.95 3.37 16.14
C ASN A 55 -12.55 3.87 16.50
N GLN A 56 -11.82 4.41 15.51
CA GLN A 56 -10.43 4.83 15.68
C GLN A 56 -10.27 6.34 15.53
N ILE A 57 -9.56 6.96 16.48
CA ILE A 57 -9.01 8.31 16.35
C ILE A 57 -7.49 8.17 16.25
N THR A 58 -6.92 8.62 15.14
CA THR A 58 -5.49 8.46 14.85
C THR A 58 -4.79 9.81 14.83
N GLY A 59 -3.82 10.00 15.73
CA GLY A 59 -2.81 11.05 15.62
C GLY A 59 -1.59 10.48 14.90
N PHE A 60 -1.13 11.13 13.84
CA PHE A 60 -0.01 10.64 13.04
C PHE A 60 1.12 11.67 12.95
N ASN A 61 2.34 11.25 13.30
CA ASN A 61 3.56 12.01 13.08
C ASN A 61 4.38 11.29 11.99
N PRO A 62 4.60 11.90 10.82
CA PRO A 62 5.27 11.24 9.72
C PRO A 62 6.77 10.97 9.97
N GLY A 63 7.47 11.78 10.80
CA GLY A 63 8.90 11.56 11.08
C GLY A 63 9.74 11.33 9.81
N ALA A 64 10.58 10.29 9.83
CA ALA A 64 11.41 9.87 8.69
C ALA A 64 10.61 9.58 7.39
N MET A 65 9.32 9.23 7.47
CA MET A 65 8.45 8.97 6.30
C MET A 65 8.30 10.21 5.39
N LYS A 66 8.63 11.41 5.88
CA LYS A 66 8.70 12.62 5.04
C LYS A 66 9.80 12.55 3.97
N GLN A 67 10.82 11.72 4.18
CA GLN A 67 11.92 11.53 3.25
C GLN A 67 11.61 10.39 2.28
N GLN A 68 12.12 10.49 1.06
CA GLN A 68 12.06 9.44 0.06
C GLN A 68 13.07 8.33 0.38
N SER A 69 12.71 7.06 0.16
CA SER A 69 13.62 5.94 0.44
C SER A 69 14.73 5.80 -0.62
N GLY A 70 14.49 6.29 -1.85
CA GLY A 70 15.51 6.41 -2.89
C GLY A 70 15.96 5.07 -3.49
N PHE A 71 15.05 4.10 -3.60
CA PHE A 71 15.37 2.77 -4.09
C PHE A 71 15.78 2.75 -5.59
N ASP A 72 16.86 2.04 -5.91
CA ASP A 72 17.32 1.83 -7.30
C ASP A 72 16.77 0.50 -7.86
N PHE A 73 15.89 0.62 -8.87
CA PHE A 73 15.28 -0.52 -9.55
C PHE A 73 16.17 -1.15 -10.64
N SER A 74 17.37 -0.63 -10.91
CA SER A 74 18.24 -1.07 -12.02
C SER A 74 18.59 -2.56 -12.00
N SER A 75 18.58 -3.18 -10.82
CA SER A 75 18.93 -4.58 -10.60
C SER A 75 17.72 -5.51 -10.41
N ILE A 76 16.49 -4.99 -10.54
CA ILE A 76 15.27 -5.78 -10.36
C ILE A 76 14.95 -6.56 -11.64
N ASP A 77 14.67 -7.85 -11.45
CA ASP A 77 14.05 -8.70 -12.48
C ASP A 77 12.52 -8.55 -12.40
N PRO A 78 11.86 -7.89 -13.37
CA PRO A 78 10.43 -7.62 -13.30
C PRO A 78 9.57 -8.88 -13.41
N ASP A 79 10.07 -9.94 -14.06
CA ASP A 79 9.30 -11.18 -14.26
C ASP A 79 9.21 -12.02 -12.97
N ASN A 80 10.13 -11.79 -12.04
CA ASN A 80 10.20 -12.47 -10.74
C ASN A 80 9.91 -11.51 -9.57
N CYS A 81 9.18 -10.44 -9.83
CA CYS A 81 8.86 -9.41 -8.84
C CYS A 81 7.37 -9.04 -8.83
N LEU A 82 6.83 -8.89 -7.62
CA LEU A 82 5.52 -8.26 -7.38
C LEU A 82 5.73 -7.11 -6.39
N ALA A 83 5.15 -5.96 -6.69
CA ALA A 83 5.23 -4.77 -5.86
C ALA A 83 3.89 -4.41 -5.24
N ILE A 84 3.92 -3.85 -4.03
CA ILE A 84 2.78 -3.23 -3.37
C ILE A 84 3.19 -1.82 -2.98
N VAL A 85 2.49 -0.83 -3.53
CA VAL A 85 2.64 0.58 -3.16
C VAL A 85 1.51 0.92 -2.18
N ALA A 86 1.87 1.01 -0.90
CA ALA A 86 0.96 1.26 0.22
C ALA A 86 1.27 2.63 0.87
N PRO A 87 0.44 3.14 1.82
CA PRO A 87 0.62 4.47 2.38
C PRO A 87 2.02 4.68 2.98
N GLY A 88 2.71 5.70 2.49
CA GLY A 88 4.07 6.07 2.88
C GLY A 88 4.39 7.51 2.47
N ASN A 89 5.60 7.74 1.97
CA ASN A 89 5.94 9.01 1.33
C ASN A 89 5.19 9.16 -0.01
N LEU A 90 4.45 10.26 -0.21
CA LEU A 90 3.65 10.47 -1.44
C LEU A 90 4.48 10.49 -2.72
N ASN A 91 5.71 11.04 -2.67
CA ASN A 91 6.58 11.09 -3.84
C ASN A 91 7.09 9.68 -4.17
N ASP A 92 7.53 8.91 -3.17
CA ASP A 92 7.90 7.50 -3.40
C ASP A 92 6.72 6.71 -3.96
N MET A 93 5.51 6.89 -3.42
CA MET A 93 4.33 6.19 -3.93
C MET A 93 4.10 6.49 -5.42
N ALA A 94 4.17 7.77 -5.81
CA ALA A 94 4.00 8.17 -7.21
C ALA A 94 5.14 7.67 -8.11
N GLU A 95 6.39 7.88 -7.70
CA GLU A 95 7.58 7.48 -8.45
C GLU A 95 7.66 5.96 -8.62
N TYR A 96 7.37 5.18 -7.58
CA TYR A 96 7.42 3.73 -7.65
C TYR A 96 6.31 3.19 -8.55
N THR A 97 5.09 3.74 -8.51
CA THR A 97 4.05 3.32 -9.49
C THR A 97 4.51 3.57 -10.93
N ALA A 98 5.15 4.70 -11.21
CA ALA A 98 5.67 5.00 -12.54
C ALA A 98 6.83 4.08 -12.95
N GLU A 99 7.77 3.79 -12.05
CA GLU A 99 8.89 2.89 -12.33
C GLU A 99 8.43 1.44 -12.51
N HIS A 100 7.48 0.97 -11.70
CA HIS A 100 6.89 -0.35 -11.86
C HIS A 100 6.21 -0.51 -13.23
N GLU A 101 5.43 0.48 -13.67
CA GLU A 101 4.83 0.49 -15.01
C GLU A 101 5.90 0.44 -16.09
N ARG A 102 6.92 1.30 -15.99
CA ARG A 102 8.02 1.40 -16.96
C ARG A 102 8.79 0.09 -17.11
N LEU A 103 8.99 -0.64 -16.01
CA LEU A 103 9.72 -1.90 -15.96
C LEU A 103 8.83 -3.12 -16.24
N GLY A 104 7.51 -2.95 -16.26
CA GLY A 104 6.55 -4.06 -16.41
C GLY A 104 6.36 -4.90 -15.15
N ILE A 105 6.73 -4.39 -13.97
CA ILE A 105 6.52 -5.06 -12.68
C ILE A 105 5.02 -5.11 -12.39
N PHE A 106 4.52 -6.27 -11.95
CA PHE A 106 3.15 -6.37 -11.47
C PHE A 106 3.00 -5.59 -10.16
N SER A 107 2.28 -4.47 -10.19
CA SER A 107 2.10 -3.58 -9.05
C SER A 107 0.66 -3.54 -8.55
N ILE A 108 0.53 -3.60 -7.23
CA ILE A 108 -0.69 -3.34 -6.49
C ILE A 108 -0.59 -1.94 -5.90
N PHE A 109 -1.56 -1.08 -6.19
CA PHE A 109 -1.71 0.22 -5.55
C PHE A 109 -2.75 0.13 -4.44
N ASP A 110 -2.34 0.47 -3.22
CA ASP A 110 -3.16 0.53 -2.02
C ASP A 110 -3.02 1.95 -1.43
N PRO A 111 -3.85 2.91 -1.86
CA PRO A 111 -3.71 4.28 -1.38
C PRO A 111 -4.15 4.45 0.08
N GLY A 112 -4.98 3.55 0.62
CA GLY A 112 -5.44 3.53 2.01
C GLY A 112 -5.58 4.89 2.69
N GLN A 113 -4.87 5.06 3.80
CA GLN A 113 -4.86 6.30 4.61
C GLN A 113 -4.21 7.51 3.92
N SER A 114 -3.51 7.33 2.79
CA SER A 114 -2.91 8.44 2.06
C SER A 114 -3.91 9.22 1.19
N LEU A 115 -5.10 8.67 0.92
CA LEU A 115 -6.14 9.26 0.06
C LEU A 115 -6.43 10.75 0.30
N PRO A 116 -6.52 11.25 1.56
CA PRO A 116 -6.77 12.67 1.82
C PRO A 116 -5.66 13.62 1.33
N ALA A 117 -4.45 13.11 1.14
CA ALA A 117 -3.28 13.92 0.82
C ALA A 117 -2.92 13.94 -0.67
N TRP A 118 -3.69 13.22 -1.50
CA TRP A 118 -3.44 13.17 -2.94
C TRP A 118 -4.14 14.31 -3.69
N GLU A 119 -3.41 14.91 -4.62
CA GLU A 119 -4.02 15.69 -5.70
C GLU A 119 -4.78 14.76 -6.67
N PRO A 120 -6.00 15.13 -7.12
CA PRO A 120 -6.85 14.31 -7.98
C PRO A 120 -6.15 13.67 -9.18
N ALA A 121 -5.39 14.47 -9.94
CA ALA A 121 -4.71 14.02 -11.15
C ALA A 121 -3.55 13.05 -10.83
N ALA A 122 -2.84 13.28 -9.72
CA ALA A 122 -1.75 12.41 -9.29
C ALA A 122 -2.29 11.05 -8.83
N LEU A 123 -3.40 11.05 -8.07
CA LEU A 123 -4.07 9.81 -7.66
C LEU A 123 -4.53 9.00 -8.87
N ALA A 124 -5.26 9.63 -9.80
CA ALA A 124 -5.75 8.98 -11.01
C ALA A 124 -4.60 8.38 -11.83
N LYS A 125 -3.48 9.09 -11.94
CA LYS A 125 -2.28 8.61 -12.61
C LYS A 125 -1.69 7.38 -11.91
N CYS A 126 -1.48 7.41 -10.59
CA CYS A 126 -0.92 6.27 -9.85
C CYS A 126 -1.79 5.02 -9.99
N ILE A 127 -3.12 5.20 -9.98
CA ILE A 127 -4.07 4.11 -10.23
C ILE A 127 -3.87 3.57 -11.64
N SER A 128 -3.86 4.41 -12.69
CA SER A 128 -3.72 3.93 -14.07
C SER A 128 -2.38 3.27 -14.39
N GLN A 129 -1.34 3.60 -13.64
CA GLN A 129 0.01 3.02 -13.78
C GLN A 129 0.15 1.68 -13.03
N SER A 130 -0.90 1.23 -12.34
CA SER A 130 -0.88 0.01 -11.54
C SER A 130 -1.71 -1.09 -12.17
N ARG A 131 -1.34 -2.35 -11.94
CA ARG A 131 -2.09 -3.51 -12.46
C ARG A 131 -3.32 -3.81 -11.61
N MET A 132 -3.22 -3.57 -10.30
CA MET A 132 -4.28 -3.82 -9.35
C MET A 132 -4.48 -2.65 -8.40
N LEU A 133 -5.74 -2.37 -8.07
CA LEU A 133 -6.12 -1.44 -6.99
C LEU A 133 -6.72 -2.23 -5.82
N VAL A 134 -6.27 -1.97 -4.60
CA VAL A 134 -6.88 -2.49 -3.38
C VAL A 134 -7.42 -1.33 -2.58
N CYS A 135 -8.68 -1.45 -2.14
CA CYS A 135 -9.30 -0.48 -1.25
C CYS A 135 -10.46 -1.14 -0.47
N ASN A 136 -11.00 -0.45 0.52
CA ASN A 136 -12.31 -0.75 1.07
C ASN A 136 -13.41 0.08 0.37
N ASP A 137 -14.66 -0.14 0.73
CA ASP A 137 -15.78 0.55 0.06
C ASP A 137 -15.80 2.06 0.28
N TYR A 138 -15.42 2.51 1.47
CA TYR A 138 -15.32 3.94 1.81
C TYR A 138 -14.18 4.60 1.03
N GLU A 139 -13.03 3.94 0.95
CA GLU A 139 -11.89 4.38 0.15
C GLU A 139 -12.22 4.42 -1.35
N MET A 140 -12.99 3.46 -1.87
CA MET A 140 -13.47 3.50 -3.25
C MET A 140 -14.36 4.73 -3.51
N GLU A 141 -15.24 5.09 -2.58
CA GLU A 141 -16.03 6.32 -2.69
C GLU A 141 -15.15 7.56 -2.64
N MET A 142 -14.15 7.61 -1.76
CA MET A 142 -13.17 8.69 -1.72
C MET A 142 -12.38 8.82 -3.02
N ILE A 143 -11.94 7.70 -3.61
CA ILE A 143 -11.25 7.70 -4.91
C ILE A 143 -12.16 8.29 -5.99
N CYS A 144 -13.42 7.86 -6.06
CA CYS A 144 -14.39 8.39 -7.03
C CYS A 144 -14.60 9.90 -6.83
N ASN A 145 -14.77 10.35 -5.59
CA ASN A 145 -14.99 11.76 -5.26
C ASN A 145 -13.75 12.62 -5.58
N ASN A 146 -12.55 12.16 -5.23
CA ASN A 146 -11.31 12.89 -5.48
C ASN A 146 -11.01 12.98 -6.97
N THR A 147 -11.13 11.87 -7.70
CA THR A 147 -10.79 11.82 -9.14
C THR A 147 -11.90 12.33 -10.06
N GLY A 148 -13.13 12.42 -9.56
CA GLY A 148 -14.33 12.69 -10.36
C GLY A 148 -14.77 11.50 -11.23
N MET A 149 -14.13 10.34 -11.08
CA MET A 149 -14.44 9.13 -11.85
C MET A 149 -15.57 8.34 -11.17
N SER A 150 -16.46 7.75 -11.98
CA SER A 150 -17.37 6.73 -11.49
C SER A 150 -16.64 5.43 -11.18
N ARG A 151 -17.23 4.56 -10.35
CA ARG A 151 -16.66 3.23 -10.04
C ARG A 151 -16.38 2.39 -11.29
N GLY A 152 -17.21 2.54 -12.34
CA GLY A 152 -16.99 1.86 -13.62
C GLY A 152 -15.75 2.38 -14.34
N GLN A 153 -15.60 3.71 -14.39
CA GLN A 153 -14.40 4.33 -14.97
C GLN A 153 -13.13 3.96 -14.21
N VAL A 154 -13.17 3.87 -12.87
CA VAL A 154 -12.04 3.39 -12.08
C VAL A 154 -11.75 1.91 -12.38
N ALA A 155 -12.78 1.08 -12.57
CA ALA A 155 -12.59 -0.33 -12.96
C ALA A 155 -11.99 -0.50 -14.35
N ASP A 156 -12.14 0.48 -15.23
CA ASP A 156 -11.57 0.46 -16.58
C ASP A 156 -10.09 0.91 -16.60
N THR A 157 -9.55 1.48 -15.51
CA THR A 157 -8.14 1.93 -15.47
C THR A 157 -7.14 0.86 -15.04
N VAL A 158 -7.60 -0.19 -14.37
CA VAL A 158 -6.74 -1.28 -13.85
C VAL A 158 -7.32 -2.64 -14.23
N GLU A 159 -6.48 -3.68 -14.23
CA GLU A 159 -6.95 -5.01 -14.61
C GLU A 159 -7.87 -5.63 -13.56
N THR A 160 -7.58 -5.34 -12.28
CA THR A 160 -8.30 -5.88 -11.12
C THR A 160 -8.45 -4.82 -10.04
N ILE A 161 -9.63 -4.75 -9.43
CA ILE A 161 -9.86 -4.02 -8.18
C ILE A 161 -10.36 -4.99 -7.12
N ILE A 162 -9.73 -4.95 -5.95
CA ILE A 162 -10.20 -5.62 -4.74
C ILE A 162 -10.85 -4.58 -3.84
N VAL A 163 -12.15 -4.74 -3.60
CA VAL A 163 -12.91 -3.92 -2.64
C VAL A 163 -13.25 -4.76 -1.41
N THR A 164 -12.61 -4.47 -0.29
CA THR A 164 -12.87 -5.16 0.98
C THR A 164 -14.14 -4.63 1.68
N LYS A 165 -14.93 -5.51 2.30
CA LYS A 165 -16.19 -5.19 2.99
C LYS A 165 -16.15 -5.64 4.46
N GLY A 166 -15.04 -5.35 5.15
CA GLY A 166 -14.83 -5.77 6.53
C GLY A 166 -14.99 -7.28 6.72
N ALA A 167 -15.69 -7.70 7.77
CA ALA A 167 -15.91 -9.12 8.08
C ALA A 167 -16.86 -9.85 7.11
N MET A 168 -17.52 -9.14 6.18
CA MET A 168 -18.64 -9.69 5.43
C MET A 168 -18.25 -10.31 4.07
N ALA A 169 -17.31 -9.70 3.34
CA ALA A 169 -16.98 -10.13 1.97
C ALA A 169 -15.74 -9.45 1.39
N VAL A 170 -15.28 -9.97 0.25
CA VAL A 170 -14.39 -9.28 -0.69
C VAL A 170 -15.08 -9.24 -2.05
N ILE A 171 -15.10 -8.08 -2.68
CA ILE A 171 -15.60 -7.90 -4.05
C ILE A 171 -14.40 -7.76 -4.98
N LEU A 172 -14.37 -8.56 -6.04
CA LEU A 172 -13.40 -8.50 -7.12
C LEU A 172 -14.07 -7.88 -8.35
N LEU A 173 -13.62 -6.71 -8.75
CA LEU A 173 -13.98 -6.09 -10.02
C LEU A 173 -12.87 -6.39 -11.01
N LEU A 174 -13.16 -7.16 -12.05
CA LEU A 174 -12.24 -7.40 -13.16
C LEU A 174 -12.70 -6.56 -14.34
N SER A 175 -11.78 -6.15 -15.21
CA SER A 175 -12.11 -5.54 -16.51
C SER A 175 -13.05 -6.41 -17.37
N ARG A 176 -13.15 -7.72 -17.08
CA ARG A 176 -14.02 -8.70 -17.74
C ARG A 176 -15.33 -9.02 -16.99
N GLY A 177 -15.61 -8.36 -15.86
CA GLY A 177 -16.84 -8.55 -15.09
C GLY A 177 -16.65 -8.60 -13.57
N LEU A 178 -17.78 -8.63 -12.85
CA LEU A 178 -17.81 -8.64 -11.38
C LEU A 178 -17.78 -10.07 -10.83
N GLN A 179 -16.89 -10.33 -9.88
CA GLN A 179 -16.90 -11.55 -9.06
C GLN A 179 -17.04 -11.21 -7.57
N LYS A 180 -17.88 -11.96 -6.85
CA LYS A 180 -18.12 -11.75 -5.41
C LYS A 180 -17.65 -12.97 -4.64
N PHE A 181 -16.83 -12.74 -3.61
CA PHE A 181 -16.35 -13.77 -2.72
C PHE A 181 -16.87 -13.49 -1.30
N GLN A 182 -17.54 -14.47 -0.71
CA GLN A 182 -17.96 -14.39 0.68
C GLN A 182 -16.88 -15.01 1.56
N TRP A 183 -16.51 -14.29 2.63
CA TRP A 183 -15.60 -14.83 3.63
C TRP A 183 -16.34 -15.79 4.55
N SER A 184 -15.92 -17.05 4.60
CA SER A 184 -16.33 -17.99 5.64
C SER A 184 -15.19 -18.15 6.61
N ARG A 185 -15.36 -17.67 7.85
CA ARG A 185 -14.38 -17.88 8.93
C ARG A 185 -14.27 -19.40 9.15
N PRO A 186 -13.07 -20.02 9.05
CA PRO A 186 -12.93 -21.42 9.42
C PRO A 186 -13.31 -21.59 10.90
N PRO A 187 -13.94 -22.71 11.29
CA PRO A 187 -14.30 -22.95 12.68
C PRO A 187 -13.04 -22.83 13.56
N MET A 188 -13.15 -22.08 14.66
CA MET A 188 -12.07 -22.01 15.65
C MET A 188 -11.86 -23.43 16.21
N LEU A 189 -10.63 -23.94 16.08
CA LEU A 189 -10.17 -25.13 16.79
C LEU A 189 -10.06 -24.87 18.29
#